data_AF-A0A7X9JJ16-F1
#
_entry.id   AF-A0A7X9JJ16-F1
#
_cell.length_a   1.000
_cell.length_b   1.000
_cell.length_c   1.000
_cell.angle_alpha   90.00
_cell.angle_beta   90.00
_cell.angle_gamma   90.00
#
_symmetry.space_group_name_H-M   'P 1'
#
loop_
_entity.id
_entity.type
_entity.pdbx_description
1 polymer ?
#
loop_
_entity_poly.entity_id
_entity_poly.type
_entity_poly.pdbx_seq_one_letter_code
_entity_poly.pdbx_strand_id
1 'polypeptide(L)'
;TVNTNLIFFEKGTLAGSAPATKEIWYYEHTLPEGQKAYSKTKPIRIEEFEPIKQWWNKREESEVAWKVPIQTIIDRNYDLDIKNPNKKVEEVVYDRKAIIERLEKSFNESLALLNELKAN
;
A
#
# COMPACT_ATOMS: atom_id res chain seq x y z
N THR A 1 1.76 -7.50 7.84
CA THR A 1 2.51 -6.23 7.94
C THR A 1 1.49 -5.11 7.94
N VAL A 2 1.70 -4.05 8.72
CA VAL A 2 0.83 -2.87 8.72
C VAL A 2 1.46 -1.82 7.81
N ASN A 3 0.66 -1.20 6.95
CA ASN A 3 1.14 -0.11 6.11
C ASN A 3 1.22 1.18 6.94
N THR A 4 2.31 1.92 6.77
CA THR A 4 2.55 3.17 7.49
C THR A 4 2.55 4.33 6.50
N ASN A 5 1.82 5.40 6.81
CA ASN A 5 1.78 6.61 6.01
C ASN A 5 2.42 7.77 6.78
N LEU A 6 3.06 8.70 6.07
CA LEU A 6 3.60 9.93 6.61
C LEU A 6 2.81 11.11 6.04
N ILE A 7 2.26 11.95 6.92
CA ILE A 7 1.46 13.11 6.54
C ILE A 7 2.26 14.36 6.87
N PHE A 8 2.49 15.19 5.86
CA PHE A 8 3.17 16.49 5.99
C PHE A 8 2.13 17.59 5.78
N PHE A 9 2.00 18.46 6.77
CA PHE A 9 1.08 19.60 6.71
C PHE A 9 1.62 20.75 7.55
N GLU A 10 1.15 21.95 7.24
CA GLU A 10 1.43 23.16 8.01
C GLU A 10 0.15 23.61 8.70
N LYS A 11 0.27 24.22 9.87
CA LYS A 11 -0.88 24.81 10.56
C LYS A 11 -1.30 26.06 9.80
N GLY A 12 -2.51 26.06 9.25
CA GLY A 12 -3.10 27.26 8.67
C GLY A 12 -3.16 28.39 9.72
N THR A 13 -2.61 29.56 9.39
CA THR A 13 -2.79 30.75 10.24
C THR A 13 -4.13 31.41 9.93
N LEU A 14 -4.89 31.73 10.98
CA LEU A 14 -6.04 32.62 10.84
C LEU A 14 -5.49 34.01 10.49
N ALA A 15 -5.95 34.55 9.36
CA ALA A 15 -5.46 35.75 8.69
C ALA A 15 -4.16 35.57 7.86
N GLY A 16 -4.32 35.15 6.60
CA GLY A 16 -3.57 35.73 5.49
C GLY A 16 -2.24 35.10 5.06
N SER A 17 -1.66 34.13 5.77
CA SER A 17 -0.28 33.70 5.46
C SER A 17 -0.14 32.26 4.93
N ALA A 18 -1.06 31.34 5.25
CA ALA A 18 -1.04 29.99 4.70
C ALA A 18 -2.42 29.62 4.13
N PRO A 19 -2.55 29.40 2.81
CA PRO A 19 -3.81 28.99 2.20
C PRO A 19 -4.20 27.59 2.70
N ALA A 20 -5.51 27.36 2.87
CA ALA A 20 -6.06 26.04 3.13
C ALA A 20 -5.59 25.04 2.06
N THR A 21 -5.49 23.75 2.41
CA THR A 21 -5.08 22.68 1.49
C THR A 21 -5.95 22.68 0.24
N LYS A 22 -5.35 22.97 -0.91
CA LYS A 22 -6.03 22.94 -2.22
C LYS A 22 -5.83 21.59 -2.92
N GLU A 23 -4.67 21.00 -2.72
CA GLU A 23 -4.24 19.76 -3.35
C GLU A 23 -3.30 19.02 -2.41
N ILE A 24 -3.31 17.69 -2.51
CA ILE A 24 -2.46 16.78 -1.76
C ILE A 24 -1.61 16.02 -2.78
N TRP A 25 -0.32 15.98 -2.51
CA TRP A 25 0.61 15.14 -3.26
C TRP A 25 0.78 13.80 -2.54
N TYR A 26 0.58 12.72 -3.27
CA TYR A 26 0.86 11.37 -2.82
C TYR A 26 2.17 10.89 -3.45
N TYR A 27 2.95 10.14 -2.66
CA TYR A 27 4.17 9.47 -3.12
C TYR A 27 4.20 8.06 -2.55
N GLU A 28 4.24 7.04 -3.40
CA GLU A 28 4.36 5.64 -3.01
C GLU A 28 5.84 5.26 -2.91
N HIS A 29 6.32 5.02 -1.69
CA HIS A 29 7.68 4.49 -1.48
C HIS A 29 7.73 3.01 -1.90
N THR A 30 8.53 2.71 -2.92
CA THR A 30 8.70 1.35 -3.44
C THR A 30 9.84 0.64 -2.73
N LEU A 31 9.65 -0.65 -2.45
CA LEU A 31 10.72 -1.50 -1.92
C LEU A 31 11.84 -1.67 -2.96
N PRO A 32 13.09 -1.87 -2.52
CA PRO A 32 14.18 -2.26 -3.41
C PRO A 32 13.85 -3.53 -4.19
N GLU A 33 14.45 -3.65 -5.37
CA GLU A 33 14.22 -4.79 -6.26
C GLU A 33 14.47 -6.14 -5.56
N GLY A 34 13.56 -7.09 -5.73
CA GLY A 34 13.64 -8.42 -5.11
C GLY A 34 13.29 -8.47 -3.62
N GLN A 35 12.88 -7.35 -3.01
CA GLN A 35 12.48 -7.31 -1.60
C GLN A 35 10.95 -7.22 -1.45
N LYS A 36 10.36 -8.14 -0.67
CA LYS A 36 8.91 -8.17 -0.40
C LYS A 36 8.50 -7.42 0.87
N ALA A 37 9.43 -7.22 1.80
CA ALA A 37 9.23 -6.48 3.05
C ALA A 37 10.58 -6.13 3.70
N TYR A 38 10.59 -5.12 4.57
CA TYR A 38 11.71 -4.86 5.47
C TYR A 38 11.80 -5.90 6.60
N SER A 39 13.02 -6.23 7.01
CA SER A 39 13.30 -7.21 8.06
C SER A 39 14.56 -6.83 8.85
N LYS A 40 14.87 -7.57 9.92
CA LYS A 40 16.10 -7.36 10.70
C LYS A 40 17.38 -7.43 9.84
N THR A 41 17.41 -8.32 8.85
CA THR A 41 18.56 -8.49 7.95
C THR A 41 18.50 -7.59 6.72
N LYS A 42 17.32 -7.03 6.41
CA LYS A 42 17.09 -6.08 5.31
C LYS A 42 16.29 -4.87 5.81
N PRO A 43 16.89 -4.00 6.64
CA PRO A 43 16.21 -2.82 7.17
C PRO A 43 16.03 -1.76 6.08
N ILE A 44 15.09 -0.84 6.31
CA ILE A 44 14.97 0.37 5.49
C ILE A 44 16.22 1.24 5.66
N ARG A 45 16.76 1.74 4.56
CA ARG A 45 17.96 2.59 4.57
C ARG A 45 17.65 4.01 4.11
N ILE A 46 18.46 4.96 4.57
CA ILE A 46 18.23 6.38 4.29
C ILE A 46 18.40 6.71 2.81
N GLU A 47 19.26 5.96 2.13
CA GLU A 47 19.56 6.13 0.70
C GLU A 47 18.35 5.78 -0.17
N GLU A 48 17.44 4.93 0.31
CA GLU A 48 16.19 4.60 -0.38
C GLU A 48 15.25 5.82 -0.50
N PHE A 49 15.44 6.84 0.35
CA PHE A 49 14.67 8.09 0.30
C PHE A 49 15.30 9.17 -0.59
N GLU A 50 16.43 8.91 -1.23
CA GLU A 50 17.07 9.90 -2.10
C GLU A 50 16.18 10.30 -3.29
N PRO A 51 15.47 9.38 -3.98
CA PRO A 51 14.54 9.74 -5.05
C PRO A 51 13.40 10.67 -4.58
N ILE A 52 12.79 10.39 -3.41
CA ILE A 52 11.72 11.23 -2.88
C ILE A 52 12.22 12.62 -2.47
N LYS A 53 13.45 12.73 -1.93
CA LYS A 53 14.05 14.03 -1.58
C LYS A 53 14.29 14.89 -2.83
N GLN A 54 14.76 14.28 -3.91
CA GLN A 54 14.97 14.97 -5.18
C GLN A 54 13.64 15.43 -5.78
N TRP A 55 12.65 14.53 -5.78
CA TRP A 55 11.29 14.84 -6.24
C TRP A 55 10.59 15.90 -5.39
N TRP A 56 10.81 15.93 -4.07
CA TRP A 56 10.12 16.83 -3.14
C TRP A 56 10.24 18.31 -3.51
N ASN A 57 11.41 18.71 -4.02
CA ASN A 57 11.73 20.08 -4.40
C ASN A 57 11.23 20.43 -5.82
N LYS A 58 10.90 19.44 -6.64
CA LYS A 58 10.40 19.60 -8.01
C LYS A 58 9.35 18.54 -8.32
N ARG A 59 8.17 18.72 -7.71
CA ARG A 59 7.11 17.71 -7.75
C ARG A 59 6.48 17.65 -9.14
N GLU A 60 6.58 16.48 -9.74
CA GLU A 60 5.98 16.15 -11.03
C GLU A 60 5.25 14.80 -10.91
N GLU A 61 4.19 14.62 -11.68
CA GLU A 61 3.48 13.33 -11.71
C GLU A 61 4.39 12.25 -12.32
N SER A 62 4.32 11.04 -11.77
CA SER A 62 5.10 9.89 -12.21
C SER A 62 4.41 8.59 -11.84
N GLU A 63 5.01 7.46 -12.19
CA GLU A 63 4.52 6.11 -11.82
C GLU A 63 4.32 5.93 -10.30
N VAL A 64 5.03 6.69 -9.46
CA VAL A 64 4.97 6.59 -8.00
C VAL A 64 4.43 7.84 -7.31
N ALA A 65 4.13 8.91 -8.06
CA ALA A 65 3.68 10.17 -7.49
C ALA A 65 2.51 10.77 -8.27
N TRP A 66 1.45 11.14 -7.58
CA TRP A 66 0.24 11.71 -8.19
C TRP A 66 -0.35 12.81 -7.32
N LYS A 67 -1.08 13.72 -7.97
CA LYS A 67 -1.70 14.86 -7.31
C LYS A 67 -3.21 14.66 -7.21
N VAL A 68 -3.77 14.96 -6.05
CA VAL A 68 -5.21 14.84 -5.79
C VAL A 68 -5.76 16.19 -5.33
N PRO A 69 -6.82 16.72 -5.96
CA PRO A 69 -7.47 17.95 -5.51
C PRO A 69 -8.25 17.72 -4.21
N ILE A 70 -8.37 18.75 -3.37
CA ILE A 70 -9.07 18.65 -2.08
C ILE A 70 -10.54 18.22 -2.24
N GLN A 71 -11.19 18.59 -3.35
CA GLN A 71 -12.57 18.19 -3.61
C GLN A 71 -12.74 16.67 -3.63
N THR A 72 -11.82 15.94 -4.26
CA THR A 72 -11.84 14.46 -4.26
C THR A 72 -11.76 13.89 -2.85
N ILE A 73 -11.03 14.54 -1.95
CA ILE A 73 -10.92 14.11 -0.55
C ILE A 73 -12.24 14.37 0.19
N ILE A 74 -12.86 15.53 -0.04
CA ILE A 74 -14.17 15.89 0.54
C ILE A 74 -15.24 14.91 0.09
N ASP A 75 -15.30 14.60 -1.21
CA ASP A 75 -16.27 13.67 -1.80
C ASP A 75 -16.11 12.24 -1.25
N ARG A 76 -14.90 11.90 -0.81
CA ARG A 76 -14.56 10.64 -0.12
C ARG A 76 -14.75 10.70 1.40
N ASN A 77 -15.45 11.71 1.92
CA ASN A 77 -15.65 11.91 3.35
C ASN A 77 -14.33 11.98 4.14
N TYR A 78 -13.35 12.69 3.58
CA TYR A 78 -12.01 12.89 4.13
C TYR A 78 -11.15 11.62 4.29
N ASP A 79 -11.48 10.55 3.56
CA ASP A 79 -10.63 9.37 3.47
C ASP A 79 -9.39 9.64 2.60
N LEU A 80 -8.21 9.56 3.25
CA LEU A 80 -6.91 9.77 2.63
C LEU A 80 -6.30 8.49 2.04
N ASP A 81 -6.94 7.32 2.14
CA ASP A 81 -6.44 6.05 1.59
C ASP A 81 -6.62 5.95 0.06
N ILE A 82 -5.99 6.87 -0.66
CA ILE A 82 -5.99 6.90 -2.12
C ILE A 82 -4.89 5.98 -2.64
N LYS A 83 -5.27 5.00 -3.46
CA LYS A 83 -4.32 4.09 -4.09
C LYS A 83 -3.65 4.74 -5.30
N ASN A 84 -2.43 4.32 -5.58
CA ASN A 84 -1.68 4.75 -6.75
C ASN A 84 -2.44 4.37 -8.04
N PRO A 85 -2.89 5.36 -8.85
CA PRO A 85 -3.64 5.09 -10.07
C PRO A 85 -2.78 4.47 -11.19
N ASN A 86 -1.46 4.65 -11.12
CA ASN A 86 -0.51 4.19 -12.15
C ASN A 86 -0.02 2.76 -11.89
N LYS A 87 -0.35 2.19 -10.73
CA LYS A 87 0.09 0.85 -10.35
C LYS A 87 -0.56 -0.20 -11.26
N LYS A 88 0.24 -0.76 -12.17
CA LYS A 88 -0.11 -1.99 -12.88
C LYS A 88 -0.14 -3.14 -11.86
N VAL A 89 -1.33 -3.43 -11.35
CA VAL A 89 -1.56 -4.66 -10.59
C VAL A 89 -1.43 -5.79 -11.60
N GLU A 90 -0.38 -6.60 -11.51
CA GLU A 90 -0.41 -7.92 -12.13
C GLU A 90 -1.61 -8.65 -11.50
N GLU A 91 -2.68 -8.79 -12.27
CA GLU A 91 -3.84 -9.57 -11.87
C GLU A 91 -3.34 -11.01 -11.68
N VAL A 92 -3.12 -11.40 -10.42
CA VAL A 92 -3.00 -12.81 -10.09
C VAL A 92 -4.41 -13.38 -10.28
N VAL A 93 -4.67 -13.90 -11.48
CA VAL A 93 -5.90 -14.61 -11.78
C VAL A 93 -5.90 -15.89 -10.96
N TYR A 94 -6.57 -15.84 -9.82
CA TYR A 94 -6.83 -17.01 -9.01
C TYR A 94 -7.93 -17.83 -9.68
N ASP A 95 -7.57 -19.00 -10.21
CA ASP A 95 -8.57 -19.96 -10.67
C ASP A 95 -9.38 -20.45 -9.46
N ARG A 96 -10.61 -19.95 -9.37
CA ARG A 96 -11.57 -20.31 -8.32
C ARG A 96 -11.72 -21.82 -8.18
N LYS A 97 -11.74 -22.55 -9.30
CA LYS A 97 -11.90 -24.00 -9.31
C LYS A 97 -10.68 -24.68 -8.68
N ALA A 98 -9.48 -24.28 -9.09
CA ALA A 98 -8.24 -24.79 -8.51
C ALA A 98 -8.10 -24.50 -7.01
N ILE A 99 -8.62 -23.36 -6.53
CA ILE A 99 -8.65 -23.04 -5.09
C ILE A 99 -9.59 -23.98 -4.34
N ILE A 100 -10.81 -24.18 -4.86
CA ILE A 100 -11.81 -25.06 -4.24
C ILE A 100 -11.28 -26.51 -4.18
N GLU A 101 -10.70 -27.02 -5.27
CA GLU A 101 -10.12 -28.36 -5.32
C GLU A 101 -8.99 -28.54 -4.28
N ARG A 102 -8.11 -27.53 -4.13
CA ARG A 102 -7.06 -27.56 -3.09
C ARG A 102 -7.65 -27.56 -1.68
N LEU A 103 -8.71 -26.81 -1.45
CA LEU A 103 -9.34 -26.71 -0.14
C LEU A 103 -10.04 -28.02 0.23
N GLU A 104 -10.79 -28.62 -0.71
CA GLU A 104 -11.43 -29.92 -0.53
C GLU A 104 -10.41 -31.02 -0.23
N LYS A 105 -9.29 -31.04 -0.96
CA LYS A 105 -8.19 -31.98 -0.70
C LYS A 105 -7.64 -31.83 0.72
N SER A 106 -7.40 -30.59 1.16
CA SER A 106 -6.90 -30.31 2.51
C SER A 106 -7.88 -30.76 3.60
N PHE A 107 -9.19 -30.60 3.40
CA PHE A 107 -10.20 -31.09 4.33
C PHE A 107 -10.25 -32.62 4.39
N ASN A 108 -10.16 -33.29 3.24
CA ASN A 108 -10.15 -34.76 3.18
C ASN A 108 -8.93 -35.34 3.90
N GLU A 109 -7.75 -34.75 3.70
CA GLU A 109 -6.53 -35.15 4.44
C GLU A 109 -6.70 -34.96 5.95
N SER A 110 -7.26 -33.83 6.36
CA SER A 110 -7.53 -33.53 7.78
C SER A 110 -8.52 -34.53 8.40
N LEU A 111 -9.57 -34.90 7.67
CA LEU A 111 -10.56 -35.89 8.10
C LEU A 111 -9.95 -37.29 8.20
N ALA A 112 -9.11 -37.69 7.25
CA ALA A 112 -8.42 -38.97 7.29
C ALA A 112 -7.53 -39.09 8.54
N LEU A 113 -6.71 -38.07 8.80
CA LEU A 113 -5.85 -38.02 10.00
C LEU A 113 -6.66 -38.04 11.30
N LEU A 114 -7.79 -37.33 11.36
CA LEU A 114 -8.67 -37.34 12.53
C LEU A 114 -9.28 -38.72 12.78
N ASN A 115 -9.64 -39.45 11.71
CA ASN A 115 -10.20 -40.79 11.83
C ASN A 115 -9.14 -41.80 12.28
N GLU A 116 -7.89 -41.69 11.81
CA GLU A 116 -6.77 -42.50 12.32
C GLU A 116 -6.55 -42.28 13.82
N LEU A 117 -6.64 -41.04 14.30
CA LEU A 117 -6.52 -40.73 15.73
C LEU A 117 -7.67 -41.28 16.57
N LYS A 118 -8.89 -41.35 16.02
CA LYS A 118 -10.07 -41.92 16.72
C LYS A 118 -10.07 -43.45 16.76
N ALA A 119 -9.34 -44.09 15.85
CA ALA A 119 -9.26 -45.54 15.74
C ALA A 119 -8.16 -46.16 16.63
N ASN A 120 -7.29 -45.33 17.23
CA ASN A 120 -6.38 -45.68 18.32
C ASN A 120 -7.03 -45.42 19.68
#